data_AF-A0A1J6EUS8-F1
#
_entry.id   AF-A0A1J6EUS8-F1
#
_cell.length_a   1.000
_cell.length_b   1.000
_cell.length_c   1.000
_cell.angle_alpha   90.00
_cell.angle_beta   90.00
_cell.angle_gamma   90.00
#
_symmetry.space_group_name_H-M   'P 1'
#
loop_
_entity.id
_entity.type
_entity.pdbx_description
1 polymer ?
#
loop_
_entity_poly.entity_id
_entity_poly.type
_entity_poly.pdbx_seq_one_letter_code
_entity_poly.pdbx_strand_id
1 'polypeptide(L)' 'MQNDLRFPSAKNFFTTLGWLSVIALLAVVVVNALYNSSFKSWSDISVKFTQTDLIFLITFAIIAIVCIIISLLLKLFKHP' A
#
# COMPACT_ATOMS: atom_id res chain seq x y z
N MET A 1 -8.72 -13.25 34.24
CA MET A 1 -8.64 -13.56 32.80
C MET A 1 -8.44 -12.23 32.07
N GLN A 2 -7.18 -11.87 31.84
CA GLN A 2 -6.81 -10.68 31.07
C GLN A 2 -7.11 -11.00 29.61
N ASN A 3 -8.19 -10.44 29.07
CA ASN A 3 -8.48 -10.59 27.65
C ASN A 3 -7.39 -9.85 26.86
N ASP A 4 -6.59 -10.64 26.15
CA ASP A 4 -5.57 -10.19 25.21
C ASP A 4 -6.22 -9.50 23.99
N LEU A 5 -6.84 -8.34 24.24
CA LEU A 5 -7.51 -7.47 23.26
C LEU A 5 -6.51 -6.82 22.28
N ARG A 6 -5.20 -7.01 22.51
CA ARG A 6 -4.13 -6.51 21.65
C ARG A 6 -4.10 -7.21 20.29
N PHE A 7 -4.43 -8.50 20.21
CA PHE A 7 -4.27 -9.25 18.96
C PHE A 7 -5.36 -9.01 17.89
N PRO A 8 -6.66 -8.93 18.23
CA PRO A 8 -7.69 -8.59 17.25
C PRO A 8 -7.57 -7.15 16.76
N SER A 9 -7.25 -6.21 17.66
CA SER A 9 -7.09 -4.79 17.32
C SER A 9 -5.85 -4.55 16.45
N ALA A 10 -4.70 -5.17 16.77
CA ALA A 10 -3.49 -5.05 15.96
C ALA A 10 -3.67 -5.63 14.55
N LYS A 11 -4.29 -6.80 14.41
CA LYS A 11 -4.54 -7.40 13.09
C LYS A 11 -5.39 -6.47 12.21
N ASN A 12 -6.47 -5.91 12.76
CA ASN A 12 -7.33 -5.00 12.01
C ASN A 12 -6.60 -3.69 11.68
N PHE A 13 -5.80 -3.16 12.62
CA PHE A 13 -5.00 -1.96 12.38
C PHE A 13 -4.01 -2.13 11.24
N PHE A 14 -3.20 -3.19 11.23
CA PHE A 14 -2.23 -3.45 10.16
C PHE A 14 -2.90 -3.79 8.82
N THR A 15 -4.05 -4.49 8.86
CA THR A 15 -4.82 -4.77 7.64
C THR A 15 -5.34 -3.47 7.02
N THR A 16 -5.94 -2.58 7.82
CA THR A 16 -6.43 -1.28 7.37
C THR A 16 -5.30 -0.38 6.86
N LEU A 17 -4.16 -0.33 7.56
CA LEU A 17 -2.97 0.39 7.09
C LEU A 17 -2.44 -0.15 5.77
N GLY A 18 -2.40 -1.48 5.62
CA GLY A 18 -2.01 -2.13 4.36
C GLY A 18 -2.92 -1.70 3.21
N TRP A 19 -4.23 -1.75 3.40
CA TRP A 19 -5.20 -1.31 2.39
C TRP A 19 -5.09 0.18 2.05
N LEU A 20 -4.95 1.04 3.06
CA LEU A 20 -4.73 2.48 2.85
C LEU A 20 -3.46 2.73 2.03
N SER A 21 -2.40 1.98 2.30
CA SER A 21 -1.16 2.07 1.55
C SER A 21 -1.33 1.68 0.07
N VAL A 22 -2.04 0.58 -0.19
CA VAL A 22 -2.35 0.13 -1.55
C VAL A 22 -3.21 1.14 -2.30
N ILE A 23 -4.22 1.73 -1.64
CA ILE A 23 -5.07 2.77 -2.23
C ILE A 23 -4.23 4.01 -2.58
N ALA A 24 -3.30 4.42 -1.71
CA ALA A 24 -2.40 5.54 -1.98
C ALA A 24 -1.47 5.27 -3.18
N LEU A 25 -0.94 4.04 -3.31
CA LEU A 25 -0.14 3.64 -4.48
C LEU A 25 -0.95 3.70 -5.78
N LEU A 26 -2.17 3.16 -5.76
CA LEU A 26 -3.09 3.23 -6.91
C LEU A 26 -3.43 4.66 -7.28
N ALA A 27 -3.68 5.53 -6.29
CA ALA A 27 -3.97 6.94 -6.54
C ALA A 27 -2.83 7.64 -7.28
N VAL A 28 -1.58 7.44 -6.88
CA VAL A 28 -0.41 8.03 -7.56
C VAL A 28 -0.28 7.51 -8.99
N VAL A 29 -0.46 6.20 -9.20
CA VAL A 29 -0.40 5.61 -10.56
C VAL A 29 -1.52 6.16 -11.44
N VAL A 30 -2.74 6.26 -10.92
CA VAL A 30 -3.91 6.79 -11.66
C VAL A 30 -3.73 8.27 -11.96
N VAL A 31 -3.29 9.08 -11.00
CA VAL A 31 -3.03 10.51 -11.22
C VAL A 31 -1.94 10.71 -12.26
N ASN A 32 -0.85 9.93 -12.20
CA ASN A 32 0.22 10.02 -13.19
C ASN A 32 -0.24 9.55 -14.58
N ALA A 33 -1.08 8.51 -14.65
CA ALA A 33 -1.70 8.08 -15.90
C ALA A 33 -2.63 9.15 -16.49
N LEU A 34 -3.48 9.78 -15.67
CA LEU A 34 -4.38 10.85 -16.10
C LEU A 34 -3.61 12.09 -16.58
N TYR A 35 -2.57 12.50 -15.84
CA TYR A 35 -1.72 13.63 -16.21
C TYR A 35 -1.01 13.37 -17.56
N ASN A 36 -0.47 12.17 -17.76
CA ASN A 36 0.18 11.80 -19.02
C ASN A 36 -0.81 11.48 -20.16
N SER A 37 -2.07 11.14 -19.86
CA SER A 37 -3.10 10.87 -20.88
C SER A 37 -3.59 12.11 -21.63
N SER A 38 -3.21 13.32 -21.18
CA SER A 38 -3.58 14.57 -21.84
C SER A 38 -2.84 14.84 -23.16
N PHE A 39 -1.96 13.94 -23.64
CA PHE A 39 -1.15 14.17 -24.83
C PHE A 39 -1.41 13.16 -25.97
N LYS A 40 -2.33 13.55 -26.86
CA LYS A 40 -2.31 13.44 -28.34
C LYS A 40 -2.11 12.10 -29.09
N SER A 41 -1.53 11.04 -28.52
CA SER A 41 -1.37 9.74 -29.21
C SER A 41 -1.07 8.60 -28.23
N TRP A 42 -1.70 7.45 -28.43
CA TRP A 42 -1.50 6.23 -27.62
C TRP A 42 -0.10 5.60 -27.78
N SER A 43 0.67 6.02 -28.79
CA SER A 43 2.03 5.52 -29.09
C SER A 43 3.11 6.01 -28.14
N ASP A 44 2.87 7.11 -27.41
CA ASP A 44 3.89 7.82 -26.60
C ASP A 44 3.46 7.99 -25.13
N ILE A 45 2.66 7.06 -24.61
CA ILE A 45 2.31 7.01 -23.19
C ILE A 45 3.58 6.62 -22.41
N SER A 46 4.41 7.62 -22.13
CA SER A 46 5.57 7.52 -21.25
C SER A 46 5.10 7.91 -19.84
N VAL A 47 5.01 6.92 -18.96
CA VAL A 47 4.76 7.16 -17.54
C VAL A 47 6.06 7.71 -16.94
N LYS A 48 6.18 9.04 -16.86
CA LYS A 48 7.31 9.69 -16.21
C LYS A 48 7.00 9.82 -14.73
N PHE A 49 7.80 9.17 -13.90
CA PHE A 49 7.76 9.38 -12.46
C PHE A 49 8.81 10.41 -12.08
N THR A 50 8.42 11.40 -11.27
CA THR A 50 9.40 12.28 -10.64
C THR A 50 10.13 11.53 -9.53
N GLN A 51 11.27 12.06 -9.10
CA GLN A 51 12.01 11.48 -7.95
C GLN A 51 11.13 11.41 -6.70
N THR A 52 10.26 12.41 -6.48
CA THR A 52 9.30 12.44 -5.38
C THR A 52 8.25 11.33 -5.50
N ASP A 53 7.73 11.08 -6.70
CA ASP A 53 6.75 10.00 -6.92
C ASP A 53 7.37 8.63 -6.66
N LEU A 54 8.62 8.43 -7.09
CA LEU A 54 9.37 7.20 -6.82
C LEU A 54 9.60 6.98 -5.33
N ILE A 55 10.00 8.01 -4.60
CA ILE A 55 10.17 7.92 -3.14
C ILE A 55 8.84 7.56 -2.48
N PHE A 56 7.75 8.23 -2.87
CA PHE A 56 6.41 7.93 -2.35
C PHE A 56 5.98 6.49 -2.65
N LEU A 57 6.12 6.03 -3.90
CA LEU A 57 5.81 4.67 -4.32
C LEU A 57 6.61 3.64 -3.53
N ILE A 58 7.91 3.85 -3.35
CA ILE A 58 8.78 2.93 -2.61
C ILE A 58 8.40 2.90 -1.13
N THR A 59 8.20 4.05 -0.50
CA THR A 59 7.83 4.13 0.92
C THR A 59 6.51 3.41 1.20
N PHE A 60 5.47 3.67 0.42
CA PHE A 60 4.17 3.02 0.61
C PHE A 60 4.20 1.53 0.22
N ALA A 61 4.98 1.14 -0.79
CA ALA A 61 5.20 -0.27 -1.09
C ALA A 61 5.85 -1.03 0.07
N ILE A 62 6.87 -0.45 0.71
CA ILE A 62 7.51 -1.04 1.90
C ILE A 62 6.50 -1.16 3.05
N ILE A 63 5.71 -0.12 3.32
CA ILE A 63 4.67 -0.14 4.37
C ILE A 63 3.66 -1.25 4.10
N ALA A 64 3.21 -1.42 2.84
CA ALA A 64 2.26 -2.47 2.47
C ALA A 64 2.85 -3.87 2.72
N ILE A 65 4.10 -4.11 2.31
CA ILE A 65 4.79 -5.39 2.53
C ILE A 65 4.93 -5.68 4.02
N VAL A 66 5.37 -4.71 4.82
CA VAL A 66 5.51 -4.85 6.27
C VAL A 66 4.16 -5.18 6.93
N CYS A 67 3.08 -4.49 6.53
CA CYS A 67 1.74 -4.78 7.05
C CYS A 67 1.27 -6.20 6.70
N ILE A 68 1.57 -6.68 5.49
CA ILE A 68 1.26 -8.06 5.07
C ILE A 68 2.03 -9.08 5.90
N ILE A 69 3.34 -8.87 6.10
CA ILE A 69 4.18 -9.76 6.92
C ILE A 69 3.66 -9.82 8.36
N ILE A 70 3.36 -8.68 8.97
CA ILE A 70 2.82 -8.63 10.34
C ILE A 70 1.45 -9.31 10.40
N SER A 71 0.58 -9.10 9.42
CA SER A 71 -0.72 -9.78 9.35
C SER A 71 -0.58 -11.30 9.25
N LEU A 72 0.38 -11.80 8.48
CA LEU A 72 0.70 -13.22 8.38
C LEU A 72 1.26 -13.79 9.69
N LEU A 73 2.19 -13.08 10.34
CA LEU A 73 2.72 -13.47 11.65
C LEU A 73 1.59 -13.55 12.70
N LEU A 74 0.74 -12.51 12.76
CA LEU A 74 -0.41 -12.48 13.67
C LEU A 74 -1.42 -13.60 13.37
N LYS A 75 -1.50 -14.08 12.13
CA LYS A 75 -2.32 -15.25 11.77
C LYS A 75 -1.66 -16.55 12.23
N LEU A 76 -0.34 -16.66 12.11
CA LEU A 76 0.44 -17.82 12.54
C LEU A 76 0.35 -18.02 14.06
N PHE A 77 0.51 -16.96 14.85
CA PHE A 77 0.42 -17.00 16.32
C PHE A 77 -1.01 -17.15 16.86
N LYS A 78 -2.04 -17.07 15.99
CA LYS A 78 -3.45 -17.25 16.39
C LYS A 78 -3.92 -18.70 16.33
N HIS A 79 -3.13 -19.59 15.73
CA HIS A 79 -3.34 -21.02 15.82
C HIS A 79 -2.49 -21.57 16.96
N PRO A 80 -3.10 -22.14 18.03
CA PRO A 80 -2.36 -22.94 19.01
C PRO A 80 -1.82 -24.23 18.38
#